data_AF-A0A9P7D3D0-F1
#
_entry.id   AF-A0A9P7D3D0-F1
#
_cell.length_a   1.000
_cell.length_b   1.000
_cell.length_c   1.000
_cell.angle_alpha   90.00
_cell.angle_beta   90.00
_cell.angle_gamma   90.00
#
_symmetry.space_group_name_H-M   'P 1'
#
loop_
_entity.id
_entity.type
_entity.pdbx_description
1 polymer ?
#
loop_
_entity_poly.entity_id
_entity_poly.type
_entity_poly.pdbx_seq_one_letter_code
_entity_poly.pdbx_strand_id
1 'polypeptide(L)'
;MGKLMWHDLSRYISLTASVYAVWASFWGFFFRKFFWDFIGGTLRSPGGLQPSPKFAVFITIIVKFPIVQIITMALGLIIIALEYPIPILKGTAIHRSIALRVVLLIIQAAGTVLFYQGTNAALWSLIAAMFYIRAMTLREKMEEATTKKGQLAHSDRLYTASAVFSVTYIMKASDIISALSSRFEAAQSSGDLFFFPSEVSKHEEIGIEWEIRLCTALQKKPVVSPPPASGEAGIAPSPSQANQLDETAKNSDPFAPPYVPNLHIGDLCDESSGAEYGVLLNKYSVVPHHFLLVTKEFMPQTSPLLPHDLVQTYLLLLAARKARKNYFAFYNCGSNSGASQNHKHIQFIEVEDDGPPIERLAKAANLEVSGKPFSLSSVPYANHVYRLPTLSNGASPEQLEQVLFLPFLSLLDLVISTVRHATDYPSGTPSYNVILTLEHMHLIPRRWETYTLGESGATLSVNSLGFAGMLMVKSESERQALEQEKIGTVLRGVGVESVHELQVAGTSMDAMDETGA
;
A
#
# COMPACT_ATOMS: atom_id res chain seq x y z
N MET A 1 -8.30 23.67 5.66
CA MET A 1 -9.14 22.45 5.65
C MET A 1 -10.25 22.65 4.63
N GLY A 2 -10.37 21.76 3.65
CA GLY A 2 -11.40 21.86 2.60
C GLY A 2 -12.80 21.73 3.19
N LYS A 3 -13.77 22.50 2.67
CA LYS A 3 -15.18 22.37 3.04
C LYS A 3 -15.73 21.11 2.40
N LEU A 4 -16.24 20.17 3.22
CA LEU A 4 -16.90 18.96 2.72
C LEU A 4 -18.10 19.34 1.83
N MET A 5 -18.09 18.88 0.59
CA MET A 5 -19.21 19.00 -0.36
C MET A 5 -20.10 17.77 -0.21
N TRP A 6 -21.29 17.95 0.39
CA TRP A 6 -22.15 16.84 0.79
C TRP A 6 -22.71 16.08 -0.42
N HIS A 7 -23.04 16.78 -1.51
CA HIS A 7 -23.55 16.12 -2.71
C HIS A 7 -22.49 15.28 -3.43
N ASP A 8 -21.20 15.64 -3.34
CA ASP A 8 -20.10 14.84 -3.91
C ASP A 8 -19.86 13.57 -3.10
N LEU A 9 -19.82 13.68 -1.77
CA LEU A 9 -19.75 12.50 -0.89
C LEU A 9 -20.95 11.57 -1.12
N SER A 10 -22.14 12.14 -1.19
CA SER A 10 -23.38 11.40 -1.43
C SER A 10 -23.37 10.68 -2.78
N ARG A 11 -22.77 11.28 -3.81
CA ARG A 11 -22.63 10.69 -5.15
C ARG A 11 -21.81 9.41 -5.13
N TYR A 12 -20.68 9.39 -4.43
CA TYR A 12 -19.86 8.18 -4.31
C TYR A 12 -20.59 7.06 -3.57
N ILE A 13 -21.31 7.39 -2.49
CA ILE A 13 -22.10 6.40 -1.74
C ILE A 13 -23.26 5.88 -2.60
N SER A 14 -23.95 6.77 -3.32
CA SER A 14 -25.04 6.45 -4.26
C SER A 14 -24.57 5.48 -5.36
N LEU A 15 -23.41 5.75 -5.98
CA LEU A 15 -22.80 4.86 -6.97
C LEU A 15 -22.53 3.46 -6.41
N THR A 16 -21.87 3.38 -5.27
CA THR A 16 -21.56 2.09 -4.62
C THR A 16 -22.83 1.33 -4.26
N ALA A 17 -23.82 2.02 -3.67
CA ALA A 17 -25.11 1.42 -3.30
C ALA A 17 -25.87 0.89 -4.52
N SER A 18 -25.90 1.64 -5.62
CA SER A 18 -26.61 1.23 -6.84
C SER A 18 -25.90 0.14 -7.63
N VAL A 19 -24.56 0.13 -7.67
CA VAL A 19 -23.80 -1.01 -8.23
C VAL A 19 -24.08 -2.28 -7.43
N TYR A 20 -24.06 -2.18 -6.09
CA TYR A 20 -24.43 -3.31 -5.24
C TYR A 20 -25.89 -3.71 -5.43
N ALA A 21 -26.82 -2.78 -5.65
CA ALA A 21 -28.23 -3.09 -5.92
C ALA A 21 -28.41 -3.89 -7.22
N VAL A 22 -27.67 -3.55 -8.28
CA VAL A 22 -27.66 -4.29 -9.55
C VAL A 22 -27.11 -5.70 -9.33
N TRP A 23 -25.97 -5.82 -8.64
CA TRP A 23 -25.34 -7.10 -8.31
C TRP A 23 -26.24 -7.99 -7.44
N ALA A 24 -26.82 -7.43 -6.38
CA ALA A 24 -27.74 -8.13 -5.50
C ALA A 24 -28.99 -8.60 -6.25
N SER A 25 -29.52 -7.79 -7.16
CA SER A 25 -30.69 -8.15 -7.98
C SER A 25 -30.37 -9.30 -8.95
N PHE A 26 -29.18 -9.28 -9.57
CA PHE A 26 -28.70 -10.38 -10.40
C PHE A 26 -28.63 -11.70 -9.61
N TRP A 27 -28.04 -11.70 -8.42
CA TRP A 27 -28.03 -12.89 -7.56
C TRP A 27 -29.42 -13.28 -7.05
N GLY A 28 -30.29 -12.29 -6.85
CA GLY A 28 -31.70 -12.50 -6.51
C GLY A 28 -32.49 -13.25 -7.58
N PHE A 29 -31.99 -13.39 -8.82
CA PHE A 29 -32.59 -14.26 -9.84
C PHE A 29 -32.34 -15.75 -9.59
N PHE A 30 -31.19 -16.08 -9.01
CA PHE A 30 -30.80 -17.46 -8.70
C PHE A 30 -31.29 -17.87 -7.31
N PHE A 31 -31.16 -16.98 -6.32
CA PHE A 31 -31.52 -17.23 -4.93
C PHE A 31 -32.77 -16.44 -4.55
N ARG A 32 -33.91 -16.91 -5.04
CA ARG A 32 -35.18 -16.19 -4.98
C ARG A 32 -35.83 -16.27 -3.60
N LYS A 33 -35.34 -15.46 -2.66
CA LYS A 33 -35.85 -15.36 -1.29
C LYS A 33 -36.15 -13.92 -0.91
N PHE A 34 -37.36 -13.69 -0.42
CA PHE A 34 -37.72 -12.39 0.15
C PHE A 34 -37.21 -12.31 1.60
N PHE A 35 -36.84 -11.12 2.06
CA PHE A 35 -36.04 -10.95 3.29
C PHE A 35 -36.71 -11.52 4.56
N TRP A 36 -38.03 -11.47 4.63
CA TRP A 36 -38.82 -11.88 5.80
C TRP A 36 -39.48 -13.26 5.66
N ASP A 37 -38.96 -14.13 4.79
CA ASP A 37 -39.56 -15.45 4.48
C ASP A 37 -39.64 -16.42 5.68
N PHE A 38 -38.86 -16.13 6.73
CA PHE A 38 -38.89 -16.83 8.02
C PHE A 38 -40.11 -16.50 8.88
N ILE A 39 -40.80 -15.39 8.66
CA ILE A 39 -41.98 -15.02 9.46
C ILE A 39 -43.13 -15.97 9.09
N GLY A 40 -43.48 -16.86 10.01
CA GLY A 40 -44.53 -17.87 9.79
C GLY A 40 -44.19 -18.91 8.71
N GLY A 41 -42.90 -19.01 8.33
CA GLY A 41 -42.40 -20.04 7.42
C GLY A 41 -42.36 -21.42 8.09
N THR A 42 -42.41 -22.48 7.28
CA THR A 42 -42.27 -23.87 7.76
C THR A 42 -41.01 -24.49 7.20
N LEU A 43 -40.20 -25.08 8.08
CA LEU A 43 -38.99 -25.81 7.68
C LEU A 43 -39.37 -27.24 7.26
N ARG A 44 -39.01 -27.65 6.04
CA ARG A 44 -39.30 -28.99 5.52
C ARG A 44 -38.03 -29.69 5.02
N SER A 45 -37.97 -31.01 5.16
CA SER A 45 -36.91 -31.85 4.61
C SER A 45 -37.51 -32.91 3.66
N PRO A 46 -37.06 -33.01 2.40
CA PRO A 46 -36.13 -32.10 1.70
C PRO A 46 -36.80 -30.77 1.31
N GLY A 47 -36.03 -29.70 1.10
CA GLY A 47 -36.52 -28.45 0.49
C GLY A 47 -36.39 -27.15 1.32
N GLY A 48 -35.90 -27.21 2.56
CA GLY A 48 -35.56 -26.04 3.36
C GLY A 48 -36.77 -25.22 3.85
N LEU A 49 -36.54 -23.94 4.16
CA LEU A 49 -37.54 -23.02 4.69
C LEU A 49 -38.52 -22.60 3.58
N GLN A 50 -39.81 -22.91 3.75
CA GLN A 50 -40.88 -22.48 2.85
C GLN A 50 -41.67 -21.32 3.46
N PRO A 51 -41.86 -20.21 2.73
CA PRO A 51 -42.60 -19.05 3.23
C PRO A 51 -44.09 -19.35 3.43
N SER A 52 -44.69 -18.64 4.39
CA SER A 52 -46.13 -18.76 4.69
C SER A 52 -46.98 -18.39 3.47
N PRO A 53 -48.06 -19.13 3.16
CA PRO A 53 -49.04 -18.74 2.14
C PRO A 53 -49.65 -17.35 2.36
N LYS A 54 -49.60 -16.83 3.59
CA LYS A 54 -50.02 -15.46 3.94
C LYS A 54 -49.25 -14.38 3.17
N PHE A 55 -48.05 -14.68 2.68
CA PHE A 55 -47.22 -13.79 1.87
C PHE A 55 -47.30 -14.11 0.36
N ALA A 56 -48.45 -14.59 -0.13
CA ALA A 56 -48.67 -15.01 -1.52
C ALA A 56 -48.22 -13.98 -2.57
N VAL A 57 -48.39 -12.68 -2.28
CA VAL A 57 -47.93 -11.59 -3.15
C VAL A 57 -46.41 -11.62 -3.31
N PHE A 58 -45.65 -11.58 -2.20
CA PHE A 58 -44.19 -11.63 -2.21
C PHE A 58 -43.66 -12.94 -2.82
N ILE A 59 -44.30 -14.07 -2.54
CA ILE A 59 -43.98 -15.34 -3.19
C ILE A 59 -44.12 -15.22 -4.71
N THR A 60 -45.16 -14.56 -5.20
CA THR A 60 -45.39 -14.44 -6.64
C THR A 60 -44.37 -13.50 -7.30
N ILE A 61 -44.11 -12.33 -6.73
CA ILE A 61 -43.32 -11.25 -7.37
C ILE A 61 -41.81 -11.27 -7.04
N ILE A 62 -41.36 -12.14 -6.13
CA ILE A 62 -39.94 -12.34 -5.79
C ILE A 62 -39.50 -13.78 -6.06
N VAL A 63 -40.30 -14.76 -5.64
CA VAL A 63 -39.92 -16.20 -5.68
C VAL A 63 -40.26 -16.84 -7.02
N LYS A 64 -41.51 -16.71 -7.50
CA LYS A 64 -41.95 -17.31 -8.76
C LYS A 64 -41.47 -16.52 -9.97
N PHE A 65 -41.78 -15.23 -9.99
CA PHE A 65 -41.36 -14.29 -11.01
C PHE A 65 -40.50 -13.23 -10.33
N PRO A 66 -39.22 -13.03 -10.71
CA PRO A 66 -38.33 -12.10 -10.02
C PRO A 66 -38.59 -10.64 -10.43
N ILE A 67 -39.84 -10.19 -10.33
CA ILE A 67 -40.30 -8.88 -10.79
C ILE A 67 -39.63 -7.77 -9.97
N VAL A 68 -39.57 -7.93 -8.64
CA VAL A 68 -38.92 -6.96 -7.75
C VAL A 68 -37.45 -6.80 -8.12
N GLN A 69 -36.74 -7.91 -8.31
CA GLN A 69 -35.33 -7.91 -8.69
C GLN A 69 -35.11 -7.24 -10.06
N ILE A 70 -35.98 -7.48 -11.05
CA ILE A 70 -35.89 -6.81 -12.37
C ILE A 70 -36.06 -5.30 -12.23
N ILE A 71 -37.09 -4.85 -11.50
CA ILE A 71 -37.38 -3.42 -11.30
C ILE A 71 -36.23 -2.76 -10.52
N THR A 72 -35.74 -3.40 -9.47
CA THR A 72 -34.62 -2.89 -8.66
C THR A 72 -33.33 -2.82 -9.46
N MET A 73 -33.05 -3.81 -10.31
CA MET A 73 -31.88 -3.78 -11.21
C MET A 73 -31.97 -2.63 -12.21
N ALA A 74 -33.13 -2.44 -12.85
CA ALA A 74 -33.35 -1.34 -13.77
C ALA A 74 -33.21 0.03 -13.08
N LEU A 75 -33.76 0.17 -11.88
CA LEU A 75 -33.62 1.39 -11.07
C LEU A 75 -32.17 1.66 -10.68
N GLY A 76 -31.41 0.64 -10.28
CA GLY A 76 -29.98 0.77 -10.00
C GLY A 76 -29.18 1.25 -11.20
N LEU A 77 -29.47 0.72 -12.40
CA LEU A 77 -28.85 1.19 -13.64
C LEU A 77 -29.23 2.65 -13.98
N ILE A 78 -30.48 3.05 -13.74
CA ILE A 78 -30.92 4.44 -13.92
C ILE A 78 -30.16 5.38 -12.98
N ILE A 79 -30.00 5.01 -11.70
CA ILE A 79 -29.25 5.82 -10.74
C ILE A 79 -27.77 5.89 -11.11
N ILE A 80 -27.14 4.78 -11.51
CA ILE A 80 -25.76 4.79 -12.01
C ILE A 80 -25.63 5.73 -13.21
N ALA A 81 -26.54 5.66 -14.18
CA ALA A 81 -26.55 6.55 -15.34
C ALA A 81 -26.83 8.02 -14.98
N LEU A 82 -27.37 8.31 -13.80
CA LEU A 82 -27.60 9.66 -13.29
C LEU A 82 -26.39 10.18 -12.49
N GLU A 83 -25.73 9.33 -11.71
CA GLU A 83 -24.54 9.67 -10.92
C GLU A 83 -23.26 9.68 -11.76
N TYR A 84 -23.19 8.83 -12.77
CA TYR A 84 -22.15 8.82 -13.79
C TYR A 84 -22.82 9.10 -15.15
N PRO A 85 -23.15 10.38 -15.43
CA PRO A 85 -24.01 10.73 -16.55
C PRO A 85 -23.38 10.32 -17.87
N ILE A 86 -24.11 9.50 -18.63
CA ILE A 86 -23.84 9.31 -20.05
C ILE A 86 -23.93 10.67 -20.77
N PRO A 87 -23.22 10.88 -21.90
CA PRO A 87 -23.13 12.19 -22.55
C PRO A 87 -24.48 12.87 -22.84
N ILE A 88 -25.53 12.08 -23.09
CA ILE A 88 -26.89 12.56 -23.37
C ILE A 88 -27.57 13.16 -22.12
N LEU A 89 -27.26 12.66 -20.93
CA LEU A 89 -27.84 13.14 -19.67
C LEU A 89 -27.02 14.25 -19.03
N LYS A 90 -25.73 14.34 -19.34
CA LYS A 90 -24.81 15.33 -18.75
C LYS A 90 -25.32 16.75 -18.98
N GLY A 91 -25.34 17.56 -17.92
CA GLY A 91 -25.76 18.96 -17.97
C GLY A 91 -27.28 19.20 -18.11
N THR A 92 -28.12 18.15 -18.16
CA THR A 92 -29.57 18.31 -18.19
C THR A 92 -30.14 18.73 -16.82
N ALA A 93 -31.36 19.28 -16.80
CA ALA A 93 -32.05 19.58 -15.54
C ALA A 93 -32.30 18.33 -14.68
N ILE A 94 -32.49 17.18 -15.34
CA ILE A 94 -32.62 15.87 -14.71
C ILE A 94 -31.29 15.51 -14.01
N HIS A 95 -30.17 15.61 -14.73
CA HIS A 95 -28.84 15.35 -14.16
C HIS A 95 -28.48 16.26 -12.99
N ARG A 96 -28.90 17.53 -12.99
CA ARG A 96 -28.61 18.45 -11.87
C ARG A 96 -29.55 18.31 -10.66
N SER A 97 -30.59 17.49 -10.75
CA SER A 97 -31.60 17.39 -9.70
C SER A 97 -31.13 16.53 -8.53
N ILE A 98 -30.76 17.17 -7.42
CA ILE A 98 -30.46 16.48 -6.16
C ILE A 98 -31.75 15.85 -5.57
N ALA A 99 -32.87 16.56 -5.67
CA ALA A 99 -34.16 16.06 -5.19
C ALA A 99 -34.57 14.75 -5.88
N LEU A 100 -34.33 14.65 -7.20
CA LEU A 100 -34.59 13.42 -7.95
C LEU A 100 -33.77 12.23 -7.40
N ARG A 101 -32.48 12.44 -7.08
CA ARG A 101 -31.62 11.39 -6.53
C ARG A 101 -32.13 10.88 -5.19
N VAL A 102 -32.54 11.78 -4.30
CA VAL A 102 -33.15 11.40 -3.01
C VAL A 102 -34.36 10.49 -3.23
N VAL A 103 -35.27 10.87 -4.14
CA VAL A 103 -36.46 10.06 -4.45
C VAL A 103 -36.06 8.69 -5.01
N LEU A 104 -35.17 8.64 -5.99
CA LEU A 104 -34.73 7.38 -6.60
C LEU A 104 -34.03 6.46 -5.59
N LEU A 105 -33.20 7.00 -4.70
CA LEU A 105 -32.51 6.25 -3.65
C LEU A 105 -33.47 5.70 -2.60
N ILE A 106 -34.52 6.44 -2.23
CA ILE A 106 -35.57 5.94 -1.33
C ILE A 106 -36.34 4.79 -1.99
N ILE A 107 -36.67 4.91 -3.28
CA ILE A 107 -37.34 3.84 -4.03
C ILE A 107 -36.41 2.62 -4.15
N GLN A 108 -35.11 2.83 -4.41
CA GLN A 108 -34.12 1.75 -4.45
C GLN A 108 -34.03 1.04 -3.10
N ALA A 109 -34.01 1.79 -1.99
CA ALA A 109 -34.01 1.21 -0.65
C ALA A 109 -35.26 0.37 -0.38
N ALA A 110 -36.43 0.88 -0.75
CA ALA A 110 -37.70 0.18 -0.59
C ALA A 110 -37.78 -1.10 -1.45
N GLY A 111 -37.18 -1.12 -2.65
CA GLY A 111 -37.15 -2.32 -3.50
C GLY A 111 -36.14 -3.36 -3.03
N THR A 112 -34.92 -2.91 -2.69
CA THR A 112 -33.81 -3.79 -2.29
C THR A 112 -34.02 -4.47 -0.95
N VAL A 113 -34.71 -3.83 0.02
CA VAL A 113 -34.99 -4.44 1.33
C VAL A 113 -35.96 -5.63 1.25
N LEU A 114 -36.70 -5.78 0.15
CA LEU A 114 -37.68 -6.85 0.00
C LEU A 114 -37.04 -8.23 -0.21
N PHE A 115 -35.78 -8.31 -0.63
CA PHE A 115 -35.09 -9.58 -0.89
C PHE A 115 -33.74 -9.64 -0.20
N TYR A 116 -33.30 -10.88 0.08
CA TYR A 116 -32.24 -11.13 1.04
C TYR A 116 -30.89 -10.48 0.65
N GLN A 117 -30.56 -10.54 -0.64
CA GLN A 117 -29.32 -10.02 -1.19
C GLN A 117 -29.25 -8.49 -1.19
N GLY A 118 -30.40 -7.81 -1.14
CA GLY A 118 -30.50 -6.35 -1.33
C GLY A 118 -30.38 -5.53 -0.05
N THR A 119 -30.36 -6.13 1.13
CA THR A 119 -30.39 -5.41 2.43
C THR A 119 -29.26 -4.38 2.59
N ASN A 120 -28.05 -4.72 2.16
CA ASN A 120 -26.91 -3.79 2.18
C ASN A 120 -27.11 -2.61 1.21
N ALA A 121 -27.60 -2.86 -0.01
CA ALA A 121 -27.97 -1.78 -0.92
C ALA A 121 -29.05 -0.88 -0.32
N ALA A 122 -30.02 -1.45 0.41
CA ALA A 122 -31.08 -0.69 1.05
C ALA A 122 -30.52 0.30 2.08
N LEU A 123 -29.65 -0.19 2.96
CA LEU A 123 -29.02 0.61 4.00
C LEU A 123 -28.19 1.75 3.41
N TRP A 124 -27.30 1.45 2.46
CA TRP A 124 -26.43 2.45 1.87
C TRP A 124 -27.18 3.46 0.98
N SER A 125 -28.29 3.04 0.35
CA SER A 125 -29.17 3.96 -0.38
C SER A 125 -29.82 4.99 0.54
N LEU A 126 -30.25 4.58 1.74
CA LEU A 126 -30.80 5.51 2.74
C LEU A 126 -29.73 6.47 3.26
N ILE A 127 -28.50 5.99 3.48
CA ILE A 127 -27.37 6.85 3.89
C ILE A 127 -27.06 7.89 2.82
N ALA A 128 -26.97 7.50 1.55
CA ALA A 128 -26.82 8.44 0.44
C ALA A 128 -27.98 9.44 0.37
N ALA A 129 -29.24 8.99 0.51
CA ALA A 129 -30.39 9.88 0.54
C ALA A 129 -30.28 10.93 1.66
N MET A 130 -29.85 10.55 2.87
CA MET A 130 -29.61 11.48 3.98
C MET A 130 -28.54 12.53 3.67
N PHE A 131 -27.45 12.14 2.99
CA PHE A 131 -26.39 13.07 2.63
C PHE A 131 -26.82 14.03 1.50
N TYR A 132 -27.61 13.57 0.54
CA TYR A 132 -28.24 14.47 -0.43
C TYR A 132 -29.25 15.42 0.21
N ILE A 133 -30.05 14.96 1.18
CA ILE A 133 -30.92 15.84 1.96
C ILE A 133 -30.09 16.89 2.69
N ARG A 134 -28.95 16.48 3.29
CA ARG A 134 -28.02 17.43 3.93
C ARG A 134 -27.49 18.45 2.93
N ALA A 135 -27.07 18.03 1.73
CA ALA A 135 -26.64 18.93 0.67
C ALA A 135 -27.74 19.94 0.29
N MET A 136 -29.01 19.50 0.19
CA MET A 136 -30.15 20.39 -0.06
C MET A 136 -30.37 21.39 1.08
N THR A 137 -30.25 20.98 2.34
CA THR A 137 -30.37 21.91 3.50
C THR A 137 -29.29 22.99 3.49
N LEU A 138 -28.10 22.66 2.96
CA LEU A 138 -26.99 23.58 2.78
C LEU A 138 -27.06 24.37 1.46
N ARG A 139 -28.13 24.18 0.68
CA ARG A 139 -28.37 24.81 -0.63
C ARG A 139 -27.22 24.57 -1.62
N GLU A 140 -26.57 23.41 -1.53
CA GLU A 140 -25.59 22.99 -2.53
C GLU A 140 -26.25 22.80 -3.89
N LYS A 141 -25.52 23.13 -4.95
CA LYS A 141 -25.97 22.98 -6.34
C LYS A 141 -24.94 22.20 -7.13
N MET A 142 -25.42 21.34 -8.01
CA MET A 142 -24.60 20.69 -9.04
C MET A 142 -24.53 21.61 -10.26
N GLU A 143 -23.60 22.56 -10.27
CA GLU A 143 -23.33 23.45 -11.41
C GLU A 143 -22.14 22.91 -12.24
N GLU A 144 -22.20 23.02 -13.57
CA GLU A 144 -21.00 22.86 -14.40
C GLU A 144 -20.15 24.13 -14.29
N ALA A 145 -18.82 23.97 -14.24
CA ALA A 145 -17.90 25.08 -14.37
C ALA A 145 -18.11 25.76 -15.74
N THR A 146 -18.89 26.83 -15.78
CA THR A 146 -19.07 27.60 -17.01
C THR A 146 -17.76 28.29 -17.38
N THR A 147 -17.21 27.90 -18.52
CA THR A 147 -16.15 28.63 -19.23
C THR A 147 -16.63 30.06 -19.54
N LYS A 148 -16.35 31.01 -18.65
CA LYS A 148 -16.37 32.44 -19.00
C LYS A 148 -14.93 32.94 -19.12
N LYS A 149 -14.43 32.91 -20.36
CA LYS A 149 -13.36 33.80 -20.81
C LYS A 149 -13.81 35.24 -20.57
N GLY A 150 -13.00 36.01 -19.84
CA GLY A 150 -13.03 37.47 -19.85
C GLY A 150 -13.74 38.13 -18.68
N GLN A 151 -12.94 38.82 -17.87
CA GLN A 151 -13.30 39.96 -17.03
C GLN A 151 -14.22 39.70 -15.82
N LEU A 152 -13.59 39.35 -14.69
CA LEU A 152 -13.85 40.00 -13.40
C LEU A 152 -12.54 40.02 -12.60
N ALA A 153 -11.60 40.78 -13.13
CA ALA A 153 -10.37 41.17 -12.46
C ALA A 153 -10.69 42.22 -11.37
N HIS A 154 -11.19 41.82 -10.19
CA HIS A 154 -10.97 42.61 -8.97
C HIS A 154 -11.26 41.97 -7.60
N SER A 155 -11.67 40.70 -7.48
CA SER A 155 -11.91 40.09 -6.15
C SER A 155 -10.95 38.97 -5.73
N ASP A 156 -9.94 38.65 -6.56
CA ASP A 156 -9.00 37.54 -6.33
C ASP A 156 -7.72 37.96 -5.58
N ARG A 157 -7.84 38.67 -4.45
CA ARG A 157 -6.66 39.02 -3.63
C ARG A 157 -6.70 38.67 -2.15
N LEU A 158 -7.73 37.97 -1.65
CA LEU A 158 -7.81 37.64 -0.22
C LEU A 158 -8.07 36.16 0.13
N TYR A 159 -8.05 35.23 -0.83
CA TYR A 159 -8.12 33.78 -0.52
C TYR A 159 -7.11 32.92 -1.30
N THR A 160 -6.06 33.53 -1.84
CA THR A 160 -4.89 32.81 -2.37
C THR A 160 -3.74 32.86 -1.36
N ALA A 161 -3.92 32.13 -0.26
CA ALA A 161 -2.82 31.58 0.50
C ALA A 161 -3.21 30.16 0.90
N SER A 162 -2.53 29.19 0.29
CA SER A 162 -2.63 27.74 0.50
C SER A 162 -3.74 26.99 -0.25
N ALA A 163 -3.52 26.80 -1.55
CA ALA A 163 -3.53 25.48 -2.20
C ALA A 163 -3.32 25.70 -3.71
N VAL A 164 -2.07 25.66 -4.13
CA VAL A 164 -1.70 25.53 -5.55
C VAL A 164 -2.14 24.11 -5.95
N PHE A 165 -3.28 23.97 -6.60
CA PHE A 165 -3.56 22.77 -7.41
C PHE A 165 -2.68 22.88 -8.66
N SER A 166 -1.44 22.42 -8.50
CA SER A 166 -0.53 22.20 -9.61
C SER A 166 -1.14 21.07 -10.45
N VAL A 167 -1.39 21.32 -11.73
CA VAL A 167 -1.57 20.25 -12.71
C VAL A 167 -0.28 19.42 -12.64
N THR A 168 -0.31 18.32 -11.90
CA THR A 168 0.90 17.57 -11.61
C THR A 168 1.19 16.73 -12.84
N TYR A 169 2.27 17.10 -13.53
CA TYR A 169 2.74 16.42 -14.72
C TYR A 169 3.19 15.01 -14.31
N ILE A 170 2.38 14.00 -14.66
CA ILE A 170 2.75 12.59 -14.47
C ILE A 170 3.93 12.29 -15.39
N MET A 171 5.04 11.87 -14.79
CA MET A 171 6.29 11.57 -15.48
C MET A 171 6.34 10.10 -15.88
N LYS A 172 7.20 9.76 -16.86
CA LYS A 172 7.60 8.37 -17.09
C LYS A 172 8.76 8.01 -16.18
N ALA A 173 8.93 6.73 -15.88
CA ALA A 173 10.08 6.22 -15.13
C ALA A 173 11.43 6.67 -15.73
N SER A 174 11.55 6.73 -17.07
CA SER A 174 12.75 7.24 -17.75
C SER A 174 13.06 8.70 -17.40
N ASP A 175 12.03 9.52 -17.29
CA ASP A 175 12.18 10.95 -17.03
C ASP A 175 12.64 11.16 -15.59
N ILE A 176 12.06 10.40 -14.64
CA ILE A 176 12.49 10.36 -13.23
C ILE A 176 13.99 10.03 -13.13
N ILE A 177 14.41 8.91 -13.72
CA ILE A 177 15.81 8.46 -13.66
C ILE A 177 16.76 9.49 -14.27
N SER A 178 16.37 10.12 -15.38
CA SER A 178 17.19 11.15 -16.05
C SER A 178 17.35 12.42 -15.22
N ALA A 179 16.37 12.74 -14.37
CA ALA A 179 16.37 13.93 -13.54
C ALA A 179 17.10 13.75 -12.19
N LEU A 180 17.42 12.52 -11.78
CA LEU A 180 17.97 12.23 -10.44
C LEU A 180 19.22 13.05 -10.11
N SER A 181 20.22 13.06 -10.99
CA SER A 181 21.50 13.71 -10.70
C SER A 181 21.36 15.24 -10.61
N SER A 182 20.65 15.87 -11.55
CA SER A 182 20.44 17.32 -11.52
C SER A 182 19.56 17.77 -10.34
N ARG A 183 18.54 16.98 -9.98
CA ARG A 183 17.71 17.23 -8.80
C ARG A 183 18.49 17.05 -7.51
N PHE A 184 19.35 16.04 -7.42
CA PHE A 184 20.21 15.81 -6.26
C PHE A 184 21.17 16.98 -6.03
N GLU A 185 21.85 17.44 -7.08
CA GLU A 185 22.75 18.60 -7.01
C GLU A 185 22.00 19.88 -6.61
N ALA A 186 20.81 20.11 -7.18
CA ALA A 186 19.98 21.26 -6.84
C ALA A 186 19.53 21.22 -5.37
N ALA A 187 19.06 20.07 -4.89
CA ALA A 187 18.61 19.89 -3.51
C ALA A 187 19.75 20.00 -2.49
N GLN A 188 20.93 19.50 -2.84
CA GLN A 188 22.12 19.63 -2.00
C GLN A 188 22.58 21.10 -1.94
N SER A 189 22.59 21.79 -3.08
CA SER A 189 22.99 23.20 -3.17
C SER A 189 22.02 24.14 -2.46
N SER A 190 20.72 23.82 -2.45
CA SER A 190 19.70 24.59 -1.73
C SER A 190 19.68 24.32 -0.23
N GLY A 191 20.36 23.27 0.24
CA GLY A 191 20.32 22.82 1.63
C GLY A 191 19.05 22.03 2.01
N ASP A 192 18.22 21.65 1.04
CA ASP A 192 17.06 20.80 1.27
C ASP A 192 17.44 19.32 1.46
N LEU A 193 18.55 18.90 0.86
CA LEU A 193 19.15 17.58 0.99
C LEU A 193 20.49 17.66 1.73
N PHE A 194 20.66 16.79 2.73
CA PHE A 194 21.89 16.61 3.46
C PHE A 194 22.57 15.32 3.00
N PHE A 195 23.69 15.48 2.30
CA PHE A 195 24.54 14.36 1.93
C PHE A 195 25.64 14.16 2.99
N PHE A 196 25.77 12.93 3.47
CA PHE A 196 26.77 12.55 4.46
C PHE A 196 27.83 11.66 3.81
N PRO A 197 29.03 12.19 3.52
CA PRO A 197 30.14 11.37 3.06
C PRO A 197 30.38 10.21 4.02
N SER A 198 30.59 9.03 3.45
CA SER A 198 30.80 7.79 4.18
C SER A 198 31.89 6.97 3.53
N GLU A 199 32.59 6.18 4.34
CA GLU A 199 33.61 5.25 3.88
C GLU A 199 33.03 3.85 3.82
N VAL A 200 33.39 3.09 2.79
CA VAL A 200 32.95 1.69 2.64
C VAL A 200 34.16 0.79 2.77
N SER A 201 34.10 -0.15 3.71
CA SER A 201 35.05 -1.26 3.82
C SER A 201 34.38 -2.56 3.39
N LYS A 202 35.13 -3.40 2.66
CA LYS A 202 34.69 -4.71 2.21
C LYS A 202 35.13 -5.79 3.19
N HIS A 203 34.23 -6.71 3.53
CA HIS A 203 34.48 -7.80 4.47
C HIS A 203 33.91 -9.12 3.91
N GLU A 204 34.75 -10.13 3.71
CA GLU A 204 34.30 -11.41 3.15
C GLU A 204 33.83 -12.36 4.26
N GLU A 205 32.55 -12.71 4.24
CA GLU A 205 31.94 -13.63 5.19
C GLU A 205 30.77 -14.37 4.52
N ILE A 206 30.61 -15.68 4.78
CA ILE A 206 29.49 -16.51 4.26
C ILE A 206 29.41 -16.52 2.71
N GLY A 207 30.54 -16.32 2.04
CA GLY A 207 30.61 -16.27 0.57
C GLY A 207 30.04 -14.99 -0.04
N ILE A 208 29.84 -13.95 0.76
CA ILE A 208 29.46 -12.60 0.34
C ILE A 208 30.61 -11.64 0.71
N GLU A 209 30.90 -10.70 -0.18
CA GLU A 209 31.75 -9.55 0.11
C GLU A 209 30.85 -8.43 0.67
N TRP A 210 30.71 -8.39 1.99
CA TRP A 210 29.85 -7.43 2.68
C TRP A 210 30.42 -6.03 2.60
N GLU A 211 29.55 -5.05 2.37
CA GLU A 211 29.88 -3.63 2.46
C GLU A 211 29.52 -3.11 3.85
N ILE A 212 30.53 -2.71 4.62
CA ILE A 212 30.35 -2.03 5.90
C ILE A 212 30.60 -0.55 5.67
N ARG A 213 29.53 0.25 5.78
CA ARG A 213 29.57 1.70 5.56
C ARG A 213 29.69 2.44 6.88
N LEU A 214 30.78 3.17 7.07
CA LEU A 214 31.03 4.03 8.23
C LEU A 214 30.53 5.46 7.94
N CYS A 215 29.55 5.93 8.71
CA CYS A 215 29.01 7.27 8.60
C CYS A 215 28.90 7.96 9.97
N THR A 216 29.96 8.65 10.38
CA THR A 216 30.08 9.30 11.70
C THR A 216 29.08 10.44 11.93
N ALA A 217 28.62 11.09 10.86
CA ALA A 217 27.65 12.19 10.93
C ALA A 217 26.28 11.77 11.49
N LEU A 218 25.92 10.48 11.42
CA LEU A 218 24.64 9.97 11.88
C LEU A 218 24.50 9.88 13.40
N GLN A 219 25.60 10.03 14.15
CA GLN A 219 25.55 10.14 15.62
C GLN A 219 24.74 11.37 16.09
N LYS A 220 24.64 12.40 15.25
CA LYS A 220 23.98 13.68 15.56
C LYS A 220 22.51 13.73 15.13
N LYS A 221 21.93 12.62 14.64
CA LYS A 221 20.54 12.61 14.19
C LYS A 221 19.59 12.73 15.40
N PRO A 222 18.63 13.67 15.42
CA PRO A 222 17.63 13.73 16.47
C PRO A 222 16.79 12.44 16.48
N VAL A 223 16.73 11.78 17.64
CA VAL A 223 15.95 10.57 17.85
C VAL A 223 14.49 10.98 18.08
N VAL A 224 13.58 10.59 17.18
CA VAL A 224 12.14 10.73 17.40
C VAL A 224 11.67 9.48 18.12
N SER A 225 11.35 9.60 19.40
CA SER A 225 10.77 8.52 20.19
C SER A 225 9.34 8.20 19.71
N PRO A 226 8.93 6.93 19.61
CA PRO A 226 7.53 6.60 19.40
C PRO A 226 6.68 7.05 20.61
N PRO A 227 5.41 7.47 20.40
CA PRO A 227 4.53 7.77 21.51
C PRO A 227 4.26 6.49 22.32
N PRO A 228 4.22 6.57 23.67
CA PRO A 228 3.93 5.42 24.50
C PRO A 228 2.52 4.88 24.20
N ALA A 229 2.43 3.56 24.11
CA ALA A 229 1.16 2.85 24.02
C ALA A 229 0.27 3.24 25.19
N SER A 230 -0.91 3.78 24.89
CA SER A 230 -1.91 4.16 25.88
C SER A 230 -2.36 2.94 26.69
N GLY A 231 -1.98 2.92 27.97
CA GLY A 231 -2.45 1.96 28.95
C GLY A 231 -2.52 2.64 30.32
N GLU A 232 -3.74 2.66 30.86
CA GLU A 232 -4.11 2.90 32.26
C GLU A 232 -4.44 4.32 32.73
N ALA A 233 -5.58 4.36 33.43
CA ALA A 233 -6.31 5.51 33.92
C ALA A 233 -5.70 6.06 35.22
N GLY A 234 -5.61 7.39 35.34
CA GLY A 234 -5.16 8.04 36.57
C GLY A 234 -5.24 9.57 36.52
N ILE A 235 -6.39 10.09 36.97
CA ILE A 235 -6.63 11.35 37.70
C ILE A 235 -5.68 12.55 37.41
N ALA A 236 -6.23 13.56 36.76
CA ALA A 236 -5.65 14.92 36.63
C ALA A 236 -5.48 15.62 38.00
N PRO A 237 -4.53 16.56 38.09
CA PRO A 237 -4.96 17.95 38.18
C PRO A 237 -4.15 18.93 37.30
N SER A 238 -4.86 19.94 36.79
CA SER A 238 -4.35 21.12 36.07
C SER A 238 -4.11 22.31 37.04
N PRO A 239 -3.71 23.51 36.58
CA PRO A 239 -2.49 23.90 35.85
C PRO A 239 -1.76 25.08 36.55
N SER A 240 -0.45 25.25 36.32
CA SER A 240 0.21 26.55 36.54
C SER A 240 1.11 26.90 35.36
N GLN A 241 0.89 28.12 34.87
CA GLN A 241 1.36 28.69 33.61
C GLN A 241 2.88 28.95 33.63
N ALA A 242 3.59 28.44 32.62
CA ALA A 242 4.71 29.12 31.99
C ALA A 242 5.06 28.46 30.64
N ASN A 243 5.03 29.28 29.58
CA ASN A 243 5.58 29.09 28.22
C ASN A 243 4.84 28.02 27.38
N GLN A 244 3.86 28.32 26.50
CA GLN A 244 3.81 29.34 25.45
C GLN A 244 5.14 29.53 24.70
N LEU A 245 5.61 28.44 24.07
CA LEU A 245 6.36 28.38 22.82
C LEU A 245 6.34 26.89 22.37
N ASP A 246 5.95 26.63 21.13
CA ASP A 246 6.01 25.34 20.41
C ASP A 246 4.97 24.23 20.67
N GLU A 247 3.67 24.54 20.60
CA GLU A 247 2.61 23.53 20.35
C GLU A 247 2.21 23.37 18.86
N THR A 248 2.94 24.01 17.92
CA THR A 248 2.59 24.00 16.48
C THR A 248 3.35 22.98 15.63
N ALA A 249 4.32 22.24 16.17
CA ALA A 249 4.97 21.14 15.47
C ALA A 249 4.27 19.79 15.73
N LYS A 250 2.98 19.68 15.37
CA LYS A 250 2.39 18.36 15.13
C LYS A 250 3.13 17.75 13.94
N ASN A 251 3.91 16.69 14.19
CA ASN A 251 4.61 15.87 13.19
C ASN A 251 3.79 15.75 11.89
N SER A 252 4.10 16.61 10.91
CA SER A 252 3.55 16.53 9.57
C SER A 252 4.27 15.38 8.86
N ASP A 253 3.50 14.41 8.38
CA ASP A 253 4.02 13.32 7.56
C ASP A 253 4.90 13.87 6.42
N PRO A 254 6.23 13.62 6.42
CA PRO A 254 7.15 14.19 5.42
C PRO A 254 6.89 13.64 4.01
N PHE A 255 6.09 12.59 3.91
CA PHE A 255 5.75 11.87 2.70
C PHE A 255 4.35 12.23 2.18
N ALA A 256 3.63 13.12 2.88
CA ALA A 256 2.39 13.69 2.39
C ALA A 256 2.65 14.99 1.60
N PRO A 257 1.89 15.27 0.52
CA PRO A 257 1.97 16.54 -0.17
C PRO A 257 1.43 17.70 0.71
N PRO A 258 1.91 18.95 0.52
CA PRO A 258 2.88 19.38 -0.49
C PRO A 258 4.32 18.99 -0.15
N TYR A 259 5.05 18.48 -1.14
CA TYR A 259 6.45 18.08 -0.98
C TYR A 259 7.40 19.27 -0.95
N VAL A 260 8.57 19.06 -0.35
CA VAL A 260 9.69 20.02 -0.47
C VAL A 260 10.11 20.09 -1.95
N PRO A 261 10.05 21.26 -2.62
CA PRO A 261 10.16 21.35 -4.07
C PRO A 261 11.44 20.75 -4.67
N ASN A 262 12.58 20.88 -3.98
CA ASN A 262 13.84 20.35 -4.46
C ASN A 262 14.04 18.86 -4.13
N LEU A 263 13.30 18.31 -3.17
CA LEU A 263 13.30 16.87 -2.88
C LEU A 263 12.33 16.11 -3.80
N HIS A 264 11.30 16.76 -4.33
CA HIS A 264 10.35 16.15 -5.25
C HIS A 264 10.91 16.09 -6.68
N ILE A 265 11.11 14.88 -7.18
CA ILE A 265 11.61 14.65 -8.54
C ILE A 265 10.45 14.73 -9.53
N GLY A 266 9.33 14.11 -9.19
CA GLY A 266 8.12 14.05 -10.00
C GLY A 266 7.11 13.04 -9.47
N ASP A 267 5.99 12.92 -10.17
CA ASP A 267 4.92 11.98 -9.82
C ASP A 267 4.81 10.86 -10.85
N LEU A 268 4.45 9.67 -10.38
CA LEU A 268 4.07 8.53 -11.21
C LEU A 268 2.60 8.18 -10.95
N CYS A 269 1.94 7.59 -11.93
CA CYS A 269 0.60 7.08 -11.80
C CYS A 269 0.53 5.73 -12.51
N ASP A 270 -0.07 4.75 -11.84
CA ASP A 270 -0.44 3.50 -12.48
C ASP A 270 -1.79 3.68 -13.19
N GLU A 271 -1.79 3.63 -14.52
CA GLU A 271 -2.99 3.92 -15.32
C GLU A 271 -4.13 2.91 -15.07
N SER A 272 -3.80 1.68 -14.71
CA SER A 272 -4.76 0.60 -14.53
C SER A 272 -5.53 0.70 -13.21
N SER A 273 -4.82 1.00 -12.13
CA SER A 273 -5.37 1.09 -10.77
C SER A 273 -5.72 2.53 -10.36
N GLY A 274 -5.14 3.53 -11.04
CA GLY A 274 -5.22 4.94 -10.67
C GLY A 274 -4.36 5.30 -9.46
N ALA A 275 -3.52 4.38 -8.97
CA ALA A 275 -2.65 4.63 -7.84
C ALA A 275 -1.58 5.67 -8.19
N GLU A 276 -1.47 6.70 -7.36
CA GLU A 276 -0.51 7.79 -7.56
C GLU A 276 0.65 7.72 -6.58
N TYR A 277 1.82 8.12 -7.05
CA TYR A 277 3.05 8.14 -6.30
C TYR A 277 3.79 9.46 -6.45
N GLY A 278 4.44 9.89 -5.37
CA GLY A 278 5.50 10.89 -5.41
C GLY A 278 6.88 10.22 -5.39
N VAL A 279 7.78 10.65 -6.26
CA VAL A 279 9.19 10.23 -6.23
C VAL A 279 10.01 11.32 -5.54
N LEU A 280 10.61 10.98 -4.40
CA LEU A 280 11.31 11.92 -3.53
C LEU A 280 12.79 11.53 -3.38
N LEU A 281 13.70 12.50 -3.36
CA LEU A 281 15.06 12.28 -2.90
C LEU A 281 15.08 12.05 -1.40
N ASN A 282 15.96 11.17 -0.93
CA ASN A 282 16.18 11.01 0.51
C ASN A 282 16.84 12.28 1.07
N LYS A 283 16.12 12.97 1.95
CA LYS A 283 16.60 14.18 2.63
C LYS A 283 17.91 13.98 3.39
N TYR A 284 18.11 12.80 3.97
CA TYR A 284 19.30 12.47 4.77
C TYR A 284 20.07 11.35 4.08
N SER A 285 20.70 11.69 2.96
CA SER A 285 21.30 10.72 2.05
C SER A 285 22.72 10.36 2.47
N VAL A 286 22.98 9.07 2.61
CA VAL A 286 24.34 8.53 2.84
C VAL A 286 24.93 7.99 1.54
N VAL A 287 24.07 7.45 0.67
CA VAL A 287 24.42 7.02 -0.69
C VAL A 287 23.94 8.10 -1.67
N PRO A 288 24.76 8.53 -2.64
CA PRO A 288 24.31 9.47 -3.67
C PRO A 288 23.07 8.96 -4.41
N HIS A 289 22.22 9.88 -4.86
CA HIS A 289 21.01 9.59 -5.64
C HIS A 289 20.01 8.59 -5.01
N HIS A 290 20.09 8.31 -3.70
CA HIS A 290 19.08 7.53 -3.00
C HIS A 290 17.72 8.25 -3.07
N PHE A 291 16.73 7.59 -3.67
CA PHE A 291 15.38 8.12 -3.80
C PHE A 291 14.32 7.11 -3.30
N LEU A 292 13.12 7.62 -3.08
CA LEU A 292 11.97 6.90 -2.56
C LEU A 292 10.80 7.02 -3.55
N LEU A 293 10.08 5.92 -3.74
CA LEU A 293 8.74 5.88 -4.33
C LEU A 293 7.74 5.83 -3.18
N VAL A 294 6.93 6.86 -3.06
CA VAL A 294 6.01 7.08 -1.92
C VAL A 294 4.59 7.13 -2.45
N THR A 295 3.65 6.45 -1.80
CA THR A 295 2.22 6.60 -2.16
C THR A 295 1.78 8.05 -1.94
N LYS A 296 0.94 8.63 -2.81
CA LYS A 296 0.42 9.99 -2.54
C LYS A 296 -0.62 9.97 -1.42
N GLU A 297 -1.49 8.98 -1.44
CA GLU A 297 -2.40 8.69 -0.34
C GLU A 297 -1.64 7.96 0.77
N PHE A 298 -1.94 8.32 2.02
CA PHE A 298 -1.35 7.63 3.16
C PHE A 298 -1.78 6.16 3.17
N MET A 299 -0.81 5.28 2.93
CA MET A 299 -0.92 3.85 3.16
C MET A 299 0.04 3.44 4.28
N PRO A 300 -0.33 2.50 5.17
CA PRO A 300 0.58 2.12 6.25
C PRO A 300 1.76 1.30 5.72
N GLN A 301 2.96 1.52 6.26
CA GLN A 301 4.19 0.77 5.97
C GLN A 301 4.13 -0.69 6.45
N THR A 302 3.06 -1.08 7.16
CA THR A 302 2.73 -2.47 7.50
C THR A 302 1.94 -3.19 6.41
N SER A 303 1.45 -2.47 5.39
CA SER A 303 0.70 -3.07 4.28
C SER A 303 1.64 -3.76 3.28
N PRO A 304 1.25 -4.92 2.73
CA PRO A 304 2.07 -5.59 1.72
C PRO A 304 2.17 -4.76 0.44
N LEU A 305 3.20 -5.03 -0.36
CA LEU A 305 3.28 -4.49 -1.72
C LEU A 305 2.12 -5.04 -2.56
N LEU A 306 1.44 -4.13 -3.25
CA LEU A 306 0.35 -4.42 -4.17
C LEU A 306 0.92 -4.60 -5.59
N PRO A 307 0.14 -5.17 -6.52
CA PRO A 307 0.59 -5.37 -7.90
C PRO A 307 1.20 -4.10 -8.55
N HIS A 308 0.49 -2.97 -8.44
CA HIS A 308 0.94 -1.68 -8.99
C HIS A 308 2.23 -1.16 -8.33
N ASP A 309 2.47 -1.45 -7.04
CA ASP A 309 3.73 -1.09 -6.38
C ASP A 309 4.92 -1.82 -7.00
N LEU A 310 4.76 -3.13 -7.25
CA LEU A 310 5.79 -3.97 -7.85
C LEU A 310 6.06 -3.54 -9.30
N VAL A 311 5.00 -3.25 -10.06
CA VAL A 311 5.10 -2.78 -11.45
C VAL A 311 5.85 -1.45 -11.53
N GLN A 312 5.44 -0.43 -10.77
CA GLN A 312 6.10 0.88 -10.79
C GLN A 312 7.56 0.79 -10.33
N THR A 313 7.82 -0.03 -9.31
CA THR A 313 9.19 -0.30 -8.85
C THR A 313 10.03 -0.92 -9.95
N TYR A 314 9.54 -1.95 -10.62
CA TYR A 314 10.29 -2.64 -11.67
C TYR A 314 10.49 -1.76 -12.92
N LEU A 315 9.53 -0.91 -13.27
CA LEU A 315 9.67 0.06 -14.36
C LEU A 315 10.79 1.08 -14.10
N LEU A 316 10.95 1.54 -12.84
CA LEU A 316 12.08 2.39 -12.44
C LEU A 316 13.42 1.67 -12.56
N LEU A 317 13.50 0.39 -12.15
CA LEU A 317 14.71 -0.43 -12.32
C LEU A 317 15.07 -0.66 -13.80
N LEU A 318 14.08 -0.95 -14.64
CA LEU A 318 14.27 -1.07 -16.09
C LEU A 318 14.76 0.25 -16.73
N ALA A 319 14.19 1.37 -16.30
CA ALA A 319 14.60 2.70 -16.76
C ALA A 319 16.05 3.01 -16.34
N ALA A 320 16.44 2.66 -15.10
CA ALA A 320 17.81 2.79 -14.62
C ALA A 320 18.79 1.95 -15.45
N ARG A 321 18.49 0.67 -15.67
CA ARG A 321 19.31 -0.22 -16.53
C ARG A 321 19.46 0.35 -17.93
N LYS A 322 18.39 0.88 -18.54
CA LYS A 322 18.42 1.52 -19.86
C LYS A 322 19.32 2.76 -19.88
N ALA A 323 19.39 3.49 -18.77
CA ALA A 323 20.29 4.62 -18.56
C ALA A 323 21.72 4.21 -18.14
N ARG A 324 22.05 2.90 -18.16
CA ARG A 324 23.33 2.33 -17.72
C ARG A 324 23.66 2.63 -16.25
N LYS A 325 22.62 2.66 -15.41
CA LYS A 325 22.74 2.73 -13.96
C LYS A 325 22.22 1.44 -13.35
N ASN A 326 22.93 0.90 -12.37
CA ASN A 326 22.49 -0.29 -11.66
C ASN A 326 21.81 0.15 -10.37
N TYR A 327 20.53 -0.20 -10.25
CA TYR A 327 19.75 0.07 -9.05
C TYR A 327 19.11 -1.23 -8.57
N PHE A 328 18.88 -1.31 -7.27
CA PHE A 328 17.93 -2.23 -6.69
C PHE A 328 16.95 -1.45 -5.81
N ALA A 329 15.78 -2.05 -5.59
CA ALA A 329 14.76 -1.51 -4.73
C ALA A 329 14.64 -2.32 -3.44
N PHE A 330 14.24 -1.69 -2.35
CA PHE A 330 13.96 -2.39 -1.11
C PHE A 330 12.76 -1.80 -0.35
N TYR A 331 12.11 -2.66 0.43
CA TYR A 331 10.93 -2.32 1.21
C TYR A 331 11.05 -2.92 2.62
N ASN A 332 10.88 -2.07 3.63
CA ASN A 332 10.89 -2.46 5.04
C ASN A 332 9.43 -2.53 5.53
N CYS A 333 8.85 -3.72 5.59
CA CYS A 333 7.45 -3.90 5.99
C CYS A 333 7.32 -4.26 7.47
N GLY A 334 6.54 -3.51 8.23
CA GLY A 334 6.27 -3.80 9.65
C GLY A 334 7.25 -3.15 10.64
N SER A 335 6.87 -3.12 11.92
CA SER A 335 7.59 -2.38 12.98
C SER A 335 9.02 -2.86 13.20
N ASN A 336 9.31 -4.14 12.96
CA ASN A 336 10.61 -4.73 13.27
C ASN A 336 11.52 -4.82 12.03
N SER A 337 11.12 -4.21 10.91
CA SER A 337 11.82 -4.29 9.63
C SER A 337 12.91 -3.25 9.43
N GLY A 338 13.06 -2.29 10.37
CA GLY A 338 13.92 -1.12 10.22
C GLY A 338 13.30 0.01 9.39
N ALA A 339 11.97 0.07 9.33
CA ALA A 339 11.25 1.21 8.76
C ALA A 339 11.23 2.40 9.72
N SER A 340 11.57 3.60 9.24
CA SER A 340 11.61 4.81 10.06
C SER A 340 10.41 5.75 9.85
N GLN A 341 9.52 5.44 8.91
CA GLN A 341 8.33 6.21 8.58
C GLN A 341 7.14 5.26 8.39
N ASN A 342 5.96 5.68 8.84
CA ASN A 342 4.74 4.88 8.79
C ASN A 342 4.00 4.97 7.46
N HIS A 343 4.28 5.97 6.64
CA HIS A 343 3.71 6.10 5.30
C HIS A 343 4.48 5.19 4.34
N LYS A 344 3.74 4.35 3.60
CA LYS A 344 4.23 3.42 2.58
C LYS A 344 5.22 4.06 1.60
N HIS A 345 6.43 3.54 1.60
CA HIS A 345 7.50 3.96 0.71
C HIS A 345 8.45 2.80 0.36
N ILE A 346 8.91 2.79 -0.88
CA ILE A 346 9.92 1.86 -1.43
C ILE A 346 11.17 2.68 -1.72
N GLN A 347 12.34 2.15 -1.40
CA GLN A 347 13.62 2.87 -1.49
C GLN A 347 14.49 2.28 -2.59
N PHE A 348 15.30 3.12 -3.23
CA PHE A 348 16.14 2.76 -4.37
C PHE A 348 17.58 3.20 -4.13
N ILE A 349 18.53 2.29 -4.35
CA ILE A 349 19.95 2.53 -4.16
C ILE A 349 20.70 2.18 -5.43
N GLU A 350 21.54 3.12 -5.85
CA GLU A 350 22.52 2.91 -6.92
C GLU A 350 23.67 2.05 -6.39
N VAL A 351 24.08 1.07 -7.18
CA VAL A 351 25.22 0.19 -6.90
C VAL A 351 26.17 0.19 -8.10
N GLU A 352 27.45 -0.11 -7.85
CA GLU A 352 28.44 -0.16 -8.92
C GLU A 352 28.32 -1.45 -9.74
N ASP A 353 28.09 -2.56 -9.04
CA ASP A 353 27.96 -3.89 -9.62
C ASP A 353 26.53 -4.21 -10.08
N ASP A 354 26.34 -5.38 -10.69
CA ASP A 354 25.06 -5.88 -11.20
C ASP A 354 24.17 -6.44 -10.07
N GLY A 355 23.87 -5.58 -9.09
CA GLY A 355 23.07 -5.88 -7.91
C GLY A 355 23.81 -5.69 -6.58
N PRO A 356 23.09 -5.75 -5.44
CA PRO A 356 23.70 -5.70 -4.12
C PRO A 356 24.50 -6.99 -3.81
N PRO A 357 25.40 -7.01 -2.81
CA PRO A 357 26.28 -8.16 -2.58
C PRO A 357 25.57 -9.53 -2.41
N ILE A 358 24.36 -9.57 -1.83
CA ILE A 358 23.57 -10.80 -1.70
C ILE A 358 23.21 -11.43 -3.06
N GLU A 359 23.16 -10.63 -4.12
CA GLU A 359 22.83 -11.06 -5.49
C GLU A 359 23.82 -12.11 -5.99
N ARG A 360 25.09 -12.06 -5.53
CA ARG A 360 26.12 -13.03 -5.88
C ARG A 360 25.73 -14.45 -5.48
N LEU A 361 25.16 -14.63 -4.29
CA LEU A 361 24.68 -15.95 -3.85
C LEU A 361 23.44 -16.39 -4.62
N ALA A 362 22.50 -15.47 -4.87
CA ALA A 362 21.29 -15.77 -5.63
C ALA A 362 21.58 -16.18 -7.07
N LYS A 363 22.53 -15.52 -7.73
CA LYS A 363 23.02 -15.87 -9.07
C LYS A 363 23.75 -17.22 -9.09
N ALA A 364 24.54 -17.51 -8.06
CA ALA A 364 25.28 -18.78 -7.96
C ALA A 364 24.39 -20.00 -7.60
N ALA A 365 23.18 -19.78 -7.08
CA ALA A 365 22.28 -20.86 -6.69
C ALA A 365 21.86 -21.71 -7.91
N ASN A 366 22.16 -23.01 -7.85
CA ASN A 366 21.71 -23.97 -8.86
C ASN A 366 20.30 -24.46 -8.50
N LEU A 367 19.31 -24.18 -9.36
CA LEU A 367 17.91 -24.51 -9.11
C LEU A 367 17.54 -25.78 -9.86
N GLU A 368 17.10 -26.81 -9.14
CA GLU A 368 16.60 -28.05 -9.75
C GLU A 368 15.32 -27.81 -10.57
N VAL A 369 14.47 -26.90 -10.08
CA VAL A 369 13.21 -26.51 -10.74
C VAL A 369 13.17 -25.00 -10.86
N SER A 370 13.11 -24.51 -12.10
CA SER A 370 12.91 -23.09 -12.37
C SER A 370 11.46 -22.66 -12.07
N GLY A 371 11.26 -21.38 -11.75
CA GLY A 371 9.93 -20.82 -11.49
C GLY A 371 9.33 -21.20 -10.13
N LYS A 372 10.16 -21.58 -9.16
CA LYS A 372 9.75 -21.80 -7.77
C LYS A 372 10.60 -20.98 -6.80
N PRO A 373 10.06 -20.60 -5.64
CA PRO A 373 10.86 -20.07 -4.54
C PRO A 373 11.95 -21.05 -4.11
N PHE A 374 13.07 -20.51 -3.63
CA PHE A 374 14.19 -21.25 -3.05
C PHE A 374 14.79 -20.46 -1.87
N SER A 375 15.67 -21.11 -1.11
CA SER A 375 16.40 -20.47 0.00
C SER A 375 17.91 -20.58 -0.24
N LEU A 376 18.63 -19.54 0.17
CA LEU A 376 20.09 -19.52 0.22
C LEU A 376 20.53 -20.25 1.49
N SER A 377 21.03 -21.47 1.36
CA SER A 377 21.41 -22.32 2.50
C SER A 377 22.68 -21.89 3.22
N SER A 378 23.51 -21.07 2.59
CA SER A 378 24.75 -20.56 3.20
C SER A 378 24.50 -19.50 4.27
N VAL A 379 23.38 -18.76 4.20
CA VAL A 379 23.09 -17.70 5.18
C VAL A 379 22.39 -18.26 6.42
N PRO A 380 22.72 -17.76 7.64
CA PRO A 380 22.28 -18.37 8.89
C PRO A 380 20.90 -17.88 9.36
N TYR A 381 20.03 -17.48 8.42
CA TYR A 381 18.69 -16.95 8.70
C TYR A 381 17.72 -17.37 7.59
N ALA A 382 16.42 -17.41 7.93
CA ALA A 382 15.38 -17.67 6.96
C ALA A 382 15.38 -16.62 5.85
N ASN A 383 15.37 -17.08 4.61
CA ASN A 383 15.31 -16.24 3.44
C ASN A 383 14.54 -16.97 2.34
N HIS A 384 13.69 -16.22 1.64
CA HIS A 384 12.85 -16.74 0.57
C HIS A 384 13.15 -15.94 -0.69
N VAL A 385 13.66 -16.60 -1.71
CA VAL A 385 14.14 -15.97 -2.94
C VAL A 385 13.39 -16.55 -4.13
N TYR A 386 13.05 -15.70 -5.09
CA TYR A 386 12.51 -16.12 -6.37
C TYR A 386 13.36 -15.54 -7.50
N ARG A 387 13.76 -16.39 -8.46
CA ARG A 387 14.47 -15.97 -9.66
C ARG A 387 13.48 -15.52 -10.72
N LEU A 388 13.49 -14.23 -11.03
CA LEU A 388 12.63 -13.62 -12.03
C LEU A 388 13.09 -14.00 -13.44
N PRO A 389 12.17 -14.21 -14.39
CA PRO A 389 12.54 -14.40 -15.78
C PRO A 389 13.16 -13.13 -16.33
N THR A 390 14.08 -13.26 -17.30
CA THR A 390 14.66 -12.11 -17.97
C THR A 390 13.58 -11.35 -18.75
N LEU A 391 13.21 -10.17 -18.27
CA LEU A 391 12.22 -9.32 -18.90
C LEU A 391 12.89 -8.32 -19.86
N SER A 392 12.23 -8.12 -21.01
CA SER A 392 12.67 -7.13 -21.99
C SER A 392 12.50 -5.71 -21.45
N ASN A 393 13.33 -4.76 -21.91
CA ASN A 393 13.23 -3.35 -21.55
C ASN A 393 11.91 -2.67 -22.00
N GLY A 394 11.10 -3.35 -22.82
CA GLY A 394 9.82 -2.87 -23.32
C GLY A 394 8.63 -3.69 -22.81
N ALA A 395 8.78 -4.45 -21.72
CA ALA A 395 7.69 -5.20 -21.11
C ALA A 395 6.55 -4.26 -20.71
N SER A 396 5.30 -4.63 -21.01
CA SER A 396 4.14 -3.83 -20.63
C SER A 396 3.84 -3.95 -19.13
N PRO A 397 3.18 -2.97 -18.51
CA PRO A 397 2.76 -3.04 -17.10
C PRO A 397 2.02 -4.33 -16.75
N GLU A 398 1.13 -4.81 -17.63
CA GLU A 398 0.35 -6.03 -17.42
C GLU A 398 1.23 -7.29 -17.42
N GLN A 399 2.25 -7.33 -18.29
CA GLN A 399 3.22 -8.42 -18.30
C GLN A 399 4.07 -8.42 -17.03
N LEU A 400 4.48 -7.24 -16.57
CA LEU A 400 5.22 -7.08 -15.32
C LEU A 400 4.38 -7.55 -14.12
N GLU A 401 3.10 -7.16 -14.07
CA GLU A 401 2.19 -7.58 -13.01
C GLU A 401 2.10 -9.10 -12.92
N GLN A 402 1.83 -9.78 -14.05
CA GLN A 402 1.71 -11.24 -14.11
C GLN A 402 2.98 -11.95 -13.63
N VAL A 403 4.15 -11.38 -13.95
CA VAL A 403 5.45 -11.97 -13.64
C VAL A 403 5.90 -11.68 -12.22
N LEU A 404 5.51 -10.55 -11.62
CA LEU A 404 6.01 -10.12 -10.32
C LEU A 404 5.07 -10.49 -9.16
N PHE A 405 3.76 -10.43 -9.37
CA PHE A 405 2.81 -10.52 -8.26
C PHE A 405 2.68 -11.93 -7.69
N LEU A 406 2.58 -12.95 -8.56
CA LEU A 406 2.50 -14.34 -8.11
C LEU A 406 3.76 -14.78 -7.34
N PRO A 407 4.99 -14.49 -7.81
CA PRO A 407 6.19 -14.70 -7.00
C PRO A 407 6.15 -13.99 -5.66
N PHE A 408 5.81 -12.70 -5.63
CA PHE A 408 5.71 -11.94 -4.38
C PHE A 408 4.76 -12.60 -3.38
N LEU A 409 3.58 -13.01 -3.84
CA LEU A 409 2.59 -13.68 -2.99
C LEU A 409 3.11 -15.03 -2.46
N SER A 410 3.78 -15.83 -3.29
CA SER A 410 4.37 -17.11 -2.88
C SER A 410 5.47 -16.93 -1.83
N LEU A 411 6.31 -15.90 -1.98
CA LEU A 411 7.35 -15.57 -1.02
C LEU A 411 6.76 -15.04 0.29
N LEU A 412 5.67 -14.26 0.22
CA LEU A 412 4.97 -13.75 1.38
C LEU A 412 4.30 -14.87 2.19
N ASP A 413 3.74 -15.87 1.52
CA ASP A 413 3.21 -17.07 2.18
C ASP A 413 4.31 -17.85 2.91
N LEU A 414 5.50 -17.99 2.29
CA LEU A 414 6.67 -18.58 2.95
C LEU A 414 7.14 -17.77 4.16
N VAL A 415 7.11 -16.43 4.11
CA VAL A 415 7.38 -15.57 5.27
C VAL A 415 6.40 -15.87 6.41
N ILE A 416 5.09 -15.93 6.11
CA ILE A 416 4.05 -16.22 7.10
C ILE A 416 4.26 -17.62 7.68
N SER A 417 4.53 -18.61 6.84
CA SER A 417 4.84 -19.99 7.23
C SER A 417 6.05 -20.04 8.17
N THR A 418 7.14 -19.34 7.85
CA THR A 418 8.32 -19.26 8.72
C THR A 418 7.99 -18.63 10.07
N VAL A 419 7.29 -17.50 10.07
CA VAL A 419 6.91 -16.79 11.31
C VAL A 419 6.01 -17.66 12.19
N ARG A 420 5.08 -18.42 11.60
CA ARG A 420 4.19 -19.34 12.35
C ARG A 420 4.93 -20.46 13.10
N HIS A 421 6.11 -20.84 12.64
CA HIS A 421 6.95 -21.86 13.29
C HIS A 421 7.93 -21.28 14.32
N ALA A 422 8.09 -19.95 14.37
CA ALA A 422 8.94 -19.27 15.34
C ALA A 422 8.19 -19.04 16.65
N THR A 423 8.40 -19.92 17.63
CA THR A 423 7.69 -19.90 18.92
C THR A 423 7.94 -18.64 19.76
N ASP A 424 9.06 -17.96 19.52
CA ASP A 424 9.49 -16.74 20.20
C ASP A 424 9.21 -15.46 19.39
N TYR A 425 8.45 -15.56 18.30
CA TYR A 425 8.13 -14.42 17.47
C TYR A 425 7.17 -13.44 18.19
N PRO A 426 7.42 -12.12 18.16
CA PRO A 426 6.56 -11.13 18.80
C PRO A 426 5.12 -11.15 18.27
N SER A 427 4.13 -11.02 19.16
CA SER A 427 2.72 -10.88 18.76
C SER A 427 2.51 -9.67 17.85
N GLY A 428 1.76 -9.85 16.76
CA GLY A 428 1.40 -8.77 15.84
C GLY A 428 1.47 -9.21 14.38
N THR A 429 1.45 -8.23 13.47
CA THR A 429 1.64 -8.50 12.04
C THR A 429 3.10 -8.85 11.75
N PRO A 430 3.37 -9.88 10.92
CA PRO A 430 4.73 -10.21 10.50
C PRO A 430 5.47 -9.00 9.93
N SER A 431 6.73 -8.84 10.34
CA SER A 431 7.66 -7.87 9.76
C SER A 431 8.57 -8.60 8.80
N TYR A 432 8.91 -7.96 7.68
CA TYR A 432 9.80 -8.55 6.69
C TYR A 432 10.50 -7.47 5.85
N ASN A 433 11.62 -7.84 5.26
CA ASN A 433 12.31 -7.04 4.27
C ASN A 433 12.07 -7.61 2.88
N VAL A 434 11.92 -6.72 1.90
CA VAL A 434 11.91 -7.07 0.48
C VAL A 434 13.13 -6.44 -0.17
N ILE A 435 13.85 -7.20 -0.98
CA ILE A 435 14.88 -6.71 -1.89
C ILE A 435 14.46 -7.13 -3.29
N LEU A 436 14.37 -6.20 -4.22
CA LEU A 436 13.96 -6.43 -5.60
C LEU A 436 15.03 -5.92 -6.56
N THR A 437 15.60 -6.84 -7.32
CA THR A 437 16.48 -6.56 -8.45
C THR A 437 15.75 -6.88 -9.75
N LEU A 438 16.44 -6.75 -10.89
CA LEU A 438 15.89 -7.19 -12.18
C LEU A 438 15.88 -8.71 -12.34
N GLU A 439 16.63 -9.44 -11.51
CA GLU A 439 16.82 -10.90 -11.61
C GLU A 439 16.22 -11.68 -10.44
N HIS A 440 16.13 -11.07 -9.24
CA HIS A 440 15.67 -11.77 -8.04
C HIS A 440 14.74 -10.89 -7.18
N MET A 441 13.84 -11.56 -6.49
CA MET A 441 13.05 -10.99 -5.41
C MET A 441 13.35 -11.77 -4.14
N HIS A 442 13.77 -11.07 -3.08
CA HIS A 442 14.07 -11.65 -1.78
C HIS A 442 13.06 -11.16 -0.76
N LEU A 443 12.48 -12.07 0.01
CA LEU A 443 11.71 -11.76 1.21
C LEU A 443 12.39 -12.39 2.43
N ILE A 444 12.66 -11.57 3.44
CA ILE A 444 13.34 -11.98 4.66
C ILE A 444 12.44 -11.69 5.87
N PRO A 445 11.94 -12.72 6.59
CA PRO A 445 11.19 -12.52 7.83
C PRO A 445 12.05 -11.89 8.92
N ARG A 446 11.50 -10.90 9.63
CA ARG A 446 12.21 -10.09 10.62
C ARG A 446 11.61 -10.22 12.01
N ARG A 447 12.44 -10.54 12.99
CA ARG A 447 12.02 -10.63 14.40
C ARG A 447 12.23 -9.30 15.14
N TRP A 448 13.40 -8.69 14.98
CA TRP A 448 13.80 -7.46 15.68
C TRP A 448 14.37 -6.46 14.70
N GLU A 449 14.18 -5.16 14.95
CA GLU A 449 14.85 -4.12 14.16
C GLU A 449 16.36 -4.08 14.48
N THR A 450 16.69 -4.18 15.76
CA THR A 450 18.03 -3.88 16.28
C THR A 450 18.71 -5.10 16.87
N TYR A 451 20.05 -5.09 16.82
CA TYR A 451 20.92 -6.05 17.49
C TYR A 451 21.86 -5.31 18.44
N THR A 452 22.09 -5.85 19.63
CA THR A 452 23.08 -5.32 20.57
C THR A 452 24.39 -6.08 20.44
N LEU A 453 25.45 -5.41 20.00
CA LEU A 453 26.79 -5.97 19.79
C LEU A 453 27.50 -6.21 21.13
N GLY A 454 27.74 -7.49 21.47
CA GLY A 454 28.15 -8.02 22.78
C GLY A 454 28.77 -7.05 23.79
N GLU A 455 30.09 -7.17 24.03
CA GLU A 455 30.80 -6.41 25.09
C GLU A 455 30.77 -4.89 24.90
N SER A 456 30.54 -4.40 23.69
CA SER A 456 30.43 -2.96 23.42
C SER A 456 29.11 -2.36 23.90
N GLY A 457 28.05 -3.18 24.01
CA GLY A 457 26.69 -2.73 24.29
C GLY A 457 26.07 -1.84 23.20
N ALA A 458 26.74 -1.67 22.06
CA ALA A 458 26.26 -0.79 20.99
C ALA A 458 25.08 -1.43 20.24
N THR A 459 24.05 -0.64 19.96
CA THR A 459 22.85 -1.09 19.25
C THR A 459 22.93 -0.75 17.76
N LEU A 460 23.00 -1.79 16.93
CA LEU A 460 22.95 -1.69 15.48
C LEU A 460 21.49 -1.79 15.00
N SER A 461 21.04 -0.84 14.17
CA SER A 461 19.74 -0.95 13.48
C SER A 461 19.94 -1.61 12.12
N VAL A 462 19.14 -2.63 11.83
CA VAL A 462 19.23 -3.42 10.61
C VAL A 462 17.93 -3.29 9.82
N ASN A 463 18.04 -2.88 8.56
CA ASN A 463 16.93 -2.84 7.60
C ASN A 463 17.25 -3.75 6.40
N SER A 464 16.48 -3.64 5.30
CA SER A 464 16.71 -4.44 4.09
C SER A 464 18.14 -4.36 3.55
N LEU A 465 18.84 -3.22 3.70
CA LEU A 465 20.23 -3.07 3.24
C LEU A 465 21.17 -4.03 3.98
N GLY A 466 20.93 -4.26 5.27
CA GLY A 466 21.70 -5.23 6.04
C GLY A 466 21.59 -6.64 5.46
N PHE A 467 20.42 -7.04 4.97
CA PHE A 467 20.23 -8.33 4.28
C PHE A 467 20.66 -8.31 2.81
N ALA A 468 20.77 -7.13 2.22
CA ALA A 468 21.29 -6.95 0.87
C ALA A 468 22.82 -7.11 0.79
N GLY A 469 23.51 -7.15 1.94
CA GLY A 469 24.97 -7.17 1.99
C GLY A 469 25.60 -5.86 2.42
N MET A 470 24.81 -4.86 2.82
CA MET A 470 25.22 -3.48 3.00
C MET A 470 24.86 -2.99 4.42
N LEU A 471 25.77 -3.15 5.38
CA LEU A 471 25.59 -2.69 6.75
C LEU A 471 26.07 -1.26 6.94
N MET A 472 25.50 -0.57 7.93
CA MET A 472 25.87 0.80 8.26
C MET A 472 26.19 0.92 9.75
N VAL A 473 27.36 1.48 10.04
CA VAL A 473 27.87 1.74 11.39
C VAL A 473 28.15 3.23 11.56
N LYS A 474 28.03 3.72 12.80
CA LYS A 474 28.14 5.15 13.15
C LYS A 474 29.50 5.49 13.75
N SER A 475 30.32 4.51 14.10
CA SER A 475 31.65 4.71 14.64
C SER A 475 32.60 3.58 14.27
N GLU A 476 33.90 3.86 14.39
CA GLU A 476 34.94 2.86 14.24
C GLU A 476 34.84 1.75 15.30
N SER A 477 34.40 2.09 16.52
CA SER A 477 34.16 1.12 17.58
C SER A 477 33.02 0.16 17.25
N GLU A 478 31.93 0.65 16.65
CA GLU A 478 30.83 -0.19 16.17
C GLU A 478 31.29 -1.12 15.03
N ARG A 479 32.15 -0.63 14.13
CA ARG A 479 32.75 -1.46 13.07
C ARG A 479 33.55 -2.63 13.66
N GLN A 480 34.46 -2.33 14.58
CA GLN A 480 35.29 -3.35 15.22
C GLN A 480 34.45 -4.36 16.01
N ALA A 481 33.41 -3.89 16.71
CA ALA A 481 32.49 -4.77 17.43
C ALA A 481 31.68 -5.66 16.47
N LEU A 482 31.23 -5.13 15.32
CA LEU A 482 30.55 -5.91 14.29
C LEU A 482 31.45 -7.00 13.70
N GLU A 483 32.71 -6.67 13.40
CA GLU A 483 33.70 -7.63 12.88
C GLU A 483 34.00 -8.75 13.90
N GLN A 484 34.00 -8.45 15.20
CA GLN A 484 34.19 -9.44 16.26
C GLN A 484 32.98 -10.37 16.44
N GLU A 485 31.76 -9.82 16.42
CA GLU A 485 30.51 -10.58 16.58
C GLU A 485 30.18 -11.45 15.36
N LYS A 486 30.69 -11.05 14.18
CA LYS A 486 30.39 -11.57 12.84
C LYS A 486 29.01 -11.18 12.33
N ILE A 487 28.94 -10.86 11.03
CA ILE A 487 27.73 -10.34 10.39
C ILE A 487 26.62 -11.40 10.38
N GLY A 488 26.97 -12.66 10.15
CA GLY A 488 26.01 -13.77 10.17
C GLY A 488 25.28 -13.90 11.51
N THR A 489 26.00 -13.74 12.62
CA THR A 489 25.43 -13.78 13.97
C THR A 489 24.42 -12.65 14.16
N VAL A 490 24.79 -11.43 13.75
CA VAL A 490 23.94 -10.24 13.87
C VAL A 490 22.66 -10.41 13.05
N LEU A 491 22.77 -10.79 11.78
CA LEU A 491 21.61 -10.96 10.89
C LEU A 491 20.70 -12.10 11.33
N ARG A 492 21.27 -13.20 11.86
CA ARG A 492 20.49 -14.26 12.50
C ARG A 492 19.73 -13.74 13.72
N GLY A 493 20.36 -12.92 14.56
CA GLY A 493 19.75 -12.36 15.76
C GLY A 493 18.56 -11.43 15.49
N VAL A 494 18.55 -10.72 14.36
CA VAL A 494 17.42 -9.86 13.95
C VAL A 494 16.42 -10.53 12.99
N GLY A 495 16.83 -11.64 12.38
CA GLY A 495 16.02 -12.47 11.49
C GLY A 495 15.22 -13.53 12.23
N VAL A 496 14.70 -14.50 11.48
CA VAL A 496 14.03 -15.70 12.00
C VAL A 496 14.83 -16.93 11.56
N GLU A 497 14.78 -18.01 12.34
CA GLU A 497 15.41 -19.28 11.98
C GLU A 497 14.79 -19.88 10.72
N SER A 498 15.62 -20.51 9.88
CA SER A 498 15.15 -21.20 8.69
C SER A 498 14.35 -22.45 9.08
N VAL A 499 13.19 -22.63 8.43
CA VAL A 499 12.33 -23.82 8.56
C VAL A 499 12.15 -24.52 7.22
N HIS A 500 13.11 -24.35 6.31
CA HIS A 500 13.04 -24.85 4.94
C HIS A 500 12.72 -26.35 4.87
N GLU A 501 13.36 -27.16 5.71
CA GLU A 501 13.10 -28.62 5.77
C GLU A 501 11.64 -28.95 6.11
N LEU A 502 11.03 -28.19 7.04
CA LEU A 502 9.62 -28.35 7.41
C LEU A 502 8.69 -27.92 6.29
N GLN A 503 9.03 -26.84 5.57
CA GLN A 503 8.25 -26.33 4.43
C GLN A 503 8.25 -27.31 3.26
N VAL A 504 9.39 -27.93 2.97
CA VAL A 504 9.51 -28.96 1.94
C VAL A 504 8.74 -30.24 2.35
N ALA A 505 8.88 -30.67 3.61
CA ALA A 505 8.17 -31.84 4.11
C ALA A 505 6.64 -31.69 4.06
N GLY A 506 6.10 -30.54 4.49
CA GLY A 506 4.66 -30.27 4.43
C GLY A 506 4.10 -30.35 3.00
N THR A 507 4.84 -29.79 2.03
CA THR A 507 4.44 -29.83 0.62
C THR A 507 4.41 -31.26 0.06
N SER A 508 5.31 -32.13 0.51
CA SER A 508 5.35 -33.53 0.08
C SER A 508 4.20 -34.36 0.63
N MET A 509 3.70 -34.04 1.84
CA MET A 509 2.53 -34.70 2.43
C MET A 509 1.23 -34.28 1.74
N ASP A 510 1.06 -32.99 1.44
CA ASP A 510 -0.12 -32.49 0.73
C ASP A 510 -0.22 -33.08 -0.70
N ALA A 511 0.92 -33.30 -1.37
CA ALA A 511 0.97 -33.95 -2.69
C ALA A 511 0.63 -35.46 -2.65
N MET A 512 0.88 -36.15 -1.53
CA MET A 512 0.48 -37.55 -1.34
C MET A 512 -1.02 -37.67 -1.10
N ASP A 513 -1.62 -36.74 -0.35
CA ASP A 513 -3.07 -36.70 -0.13
C ASP A 513 -3.87 -36.35 -1.41
N GLU A 514 -3.32 -35.53 -2.32
CA GLU A 514 -3.95 -35.23 -3.61
C GLU A 514 -3.84 -36.37 -4.64
N THR A 515 -2.86 -37.28 -4.49
CA THR A 515 -2.65 -38.38 -5.44
C THR A 515 -3.32 -39.70 -5.03
N GLY A 516 -3.94 -39.77 -3.85
CA GLY A 516 -4.78 -40.89 -3.43
C GLY A 516 -4.08 -42.25 -3.55
N ALA A 517 -2.82 -42.34 -3.12
CA ALA A 517 -2.07 -43.59 -3.03
C ALA A 517 -2.15 -44.21 -1.62
#